data_AF-A0A3P6ULE5-F1
#
_entry.id   AF-A0A3P6ULE5-F1
#
_cell.length_a   1.000
_cell.length_b   1.000
_cell.length_c   1.000
_cell.angle_alpha   90.00
_cell.angle_beta   90.00
_cell.angle_gamma   90.00
#
_symmetry.space_group_name_H-M   'P 1'
#
loop_
_entity.id
_entity.type
_entity.pdbx_description
1 polymer ?
#
loop_
_entity_poly.entity_id
_entity_poly.type
_entity_poly.pdbx_seq_one_letter_code
_entity_poly.pdbx_strand_id
1 'polypeptide(L)' 'MLPLRISRVAAVTYMKPTSARKVVPCYDEPEYKAIWNVTIIHPSGTTAIANAKELKVSE' A
#
# COMPACT_ATOMS: atom_id res chain seq x y z
N MET A 1 -28.97 -25.00 2.92
CA MET A 1 -28.06 -24.05 3.59
C MET A 1 -26.70 -24.18 2.92
N LEU A 2 -26.36 -23.28 1.99
CA LEU A 2 -25.07 -23.31 1.28
C LEU A 2 -24.00 -22.65 2.16
N PRO A 3 -22.75 -23.15 2.19
CA PRO A 3 -21.69 -22.52 2.96
C PRO A 3 -21.39 -21.13 2.36
N LEU A 4 -21.35 -20.11 3.22
CA LEU A 4 -20.93 -18.76 2.86
C LEU A 4 -19.49 -18.82 2.33
N ARG A 5 -19.28 -18.48 1.06
CA ARG A 5 -17.96 -18.43 0.45
C ARG A 5 -17.20 -17.24 1.03
N ILE A 6 -16.19 -17.51 1.85
CA ILE A 6 -15.31 -16.46 2.40
C ILE A 6 -14.35 -16.02 1.29
N SER A 7 -14.50 -14.78 0.80
CA SER A 7 -13.53 -14.13 -0.08
C SER A 7 -12.52 -13.36 0.77
N ARG A 8 -11.22 -13.56 0.50
CA ARG A 8 -10.14 -12.71 1.03
C ARG A 8 -9.66 -11.80 -0.08
N VAL A 9 -9.41 -10.54 0.26
CA VAL A 9 -8.92 -9.52 -0.67
C VAL A 9 -7.68 -8.87 -0.10
N ALA A 10 -6.79 -8.41 -0.99
CA ALA A 10 -5.61 -7.64 -0.63
C ALA A 10 -5.56 -6.39 -1.52
N ALA A 11 -5.15 -5.26 -0.94
CA ALA A 11 -4.81 -4.06 -1.69
C ALA A 11 -3.32 -4.13 -2.07
N VAL A 12 -3.00 -3.92 -3.35
CA VAL A 12 -1.64 -3.99 -3.89
C VAL A 12 -1.39 -2.86 -4.87
N THR A 13 -0.14 -2.44 -5.01
CA THR A 13 0.26 -1.35 -5.92
C THR A 13 1.13 -1.86 -7.05
N TYR A 14 0.86 -1.41 -8.27
CA TYR A 14 1.77 -1.51 -9.42
C TYR A 14 1.90 -0.12 -10.05
N MET A 15 3.05 0.53 -9.85
CA MET A 15 3.21 1.95 -10.18
C MET A 15 3.95 2.20 -11.50
N LYS A 16 4.61 1.19 -12.08
CA LYS A 16 5.37 1.37 -13.33
C LYS A 16 4.43 1.54 -14.54
N PRO A 17 4.74 2.45 -15.49
CA PRO A 17 5.80 3.46 -15.44
C PRO A 17 5.39 4.74 -14.69
N THR A 18 4.12 5.12 -14.73
CA THR A 18 3.63 6.46 -14.32
C THR A 18 2.29 6.39 -13.59
N SER A 19 2.09 5.35 -12.77
CA SER A 19 0.87 5.17 -11.98
C SER A 19 1.03 5.54 -10.50
N ALA A 20 2.20 6.02 -10.06
CA ALA A 20 2.34 6.50 -8.68
C ALA A 20 1.41 7.71 -8.42
N ARG A 21 1.22 8.56 -9.45
CA ARG A 21 0.28 9.70 -9.43
C ARG A 21 -1.19 9.34 -9.16
N LYS A 22 -1.57 8.05 -9.29
CA LYS A 22 -2.93 7.56 -8.97
C LYS A 22 -3.11 7.26 -7.48
N VAL A 23 -2.02 7.14 -6.73
CA VAL A 23 -2.03 6.82 -5.29
C VAL A 23 -1.78 8.08 -4.46
N VAL A 24 -0.86 8.93 -4.90
CA VAL A 24 -0.49 10.17 -4.22
C VAL A 24 -0.14 11.24 -5.26
N PRO A 25 -0.54 12.51 -5.08
CA PRO A 25 -0.05 13.59 -5.93
C PRO A 25 1.46 13.74 -5.79
N CYS A 26 2.21 13.50 -6.86
CA CYS A 26 3.67 13.57 -6.87
C CYS A 26 4.23 13.90 -8.25
N TYR A 27 5.51 14.30 -8.28
CA TYR A 27 6.28 14.40 -9.52
C TYR A 27 6.69 12.99 -9.99
N ASP A 28 5.79 12.34 -10.72
CA ASP A 28 5.85 10.92 -11.10
C ASP A 28 6.70 10.67 -12.37
N GLU A 29 7.96 11.10 -12.31
CA GLU A 29 9.03 10.78 -13.27
C GLU A 29 10.26 10.26 -12.48
N PRO A 30 11.01 9.28 -13.00
CA PRO A 30 12.03 8.55 -12.25
C PRO A 30 13.23 9.41 -11.79
N GLU A 31 13.47 10.55 -12.41
CA GLU A 31 14.54 11.48 -12.07
C GLU A 31 14.25 12.23 -10.76
N TYR A 32 12.99 12.41 -10.38
CA TYR A 32 12.58 13.13 -9.16
C TYR A 32 12.56 12.22 -7.93
N LYS A 33 13.74 11.73 -7.53
CA LYS A 33 13.90 10.88 -6.34
C LYS A 33 13.61 11.65 -5.04
N ALA A 34 12.94 11.00 -4.10
CA ALA A 34 12.64 11.54 -2.78
C ALA A 34 12.59 10.43 -1.71
N ILE A 35 12.69 10.83 -0.44
CA ILE A 35 12.43 9.95 0.70
C ILE A 35 10.92 9.91 0.96
N TRP A 36 10.37 8.71 1.14
CA TRP A 36 8.96 8.50 1.40
C TRP A 36 8.73 8.01 2.83
N ASN A 37 8.08 8.82 3.65
CA ASN A 37 7.56 8.41 4.95
C ASN A 37 6.12 7.93 4.77
N VAL A 38 5.92 6.62 4.86
CA VAL A 38 4.63 5.99 4.55
C VAL A 38 3.96 5.50 5.83
N THR A 39 2.67 5.81 5.98
CA THR A 39 1.79 5.23 7.00
C THR A 39 0.64 4.55 6.28
N ILE A 40 0.40 3.27 6.58
CA ILE A 40 -0.67 2.48 5.98
C ILE A 40 -1.67 2.14 7.07
N ILE A 41 -2.89 2.66 6.96
CA ILE A 41 -4.00 2.29 7.83
C ILE A 41 -4.71 1.11 7.17
N HIS A 42 -4.84 0.00 7.88
CA HIS A 42 -5.44 -1.23 7.36
C HIS A 42 -6.32 -1.91 8.43
N PRO A 43 -7.22 -2.81 8.04
CA PRO A 43 -8.06 -3.54 9.01
C PRO A 43 -7.23 -4.34 10.01
N SER A 44 -7.76 -4.51 11.22
CA SER A 44 -7.16 -5.38 12.23
C SER A 44 -7.08 -6.82 11.73
N GLY A 45 -5.97 -7.51 12.05
CA GLY A 45 -5.71 -8.87 11.59
C GLY A 45 -5.19 -8.97 10.14
N THR A 46 -4.98 -7.85 9.44
CA THR A 46 -4.18 -7.81 8.21
C THR A 46 -2.78 -7.28 8.47
N THR A 47 -1.91 -7.30 7.46
CA THR A 47 -0.54 -6.79 7.55
C THR A 47 -0.28 -5.78 6.44
N ALA A 48 0.28 -4.63 6.77
CA ALA A 48 0.80 -3.68 5.81
C ALA A 48 2.26 -3.98 5.47
N ILE A 49 2.61 -3.85 4.19
CA ILE A 49 3.98 -4.04 3.69
C ILE A 49 4.34 -2.84 2.81
N ALA A 50 5.55 -2.32 2.99
CA ALA A 50 6.11 -1.22 2.21
C ALA A 50 7.60 -1.49 1.91
N ASN A 51 8.27 -0.59 1.19
CA ASN A 51 9.68 -0.76 0.79
C ASN A 51 10.65 -0.90 1.97
N ALA A 52 10.37 -0.22 3.09
CA ALA A 52 11.20 -0.22 4.28
C ALA A 52 10.50 -0.96 5.44
N LYS A 53 11.28 -1.33 6.46
CA LYS A 53 10.75 -1.95 7.68
C LYS A 53 9.79 -0.99 8.38
N GLU A 54 8.69 -1.54 8.90
CA GLU A 54 7.73 -0.81 9.72
C GLU A 54 8.42 -0.18 10.94
N LEU A 55 8.18 1.13 11.14
CA LEU A 55 8.86 1.93 12.18
C LEU A 55 8.02 2.08 13.46
N LYS A 56 6.69 2.03 13.35
CA LYS A 56 5.75 2.15 14.47
C LYS A 56 4.54 1.27 14.19
N VAL A 57 4.27 0.32 15.08
CA VAL A 57 3.02 -0.44 15.11
C VAL A 57 2.10 0.28 16.08
N SER A 58 1.08 0.97 15.59
CA SER A 58 -0.01 1.43 16.44
C SER A 58 -1.02 0.29 16.56
N GLU A 59 -1.29 -0.16 17.79
CA GLU A 59 -2.35 -1.12 18.10
C GLU A 59 -3.75 -0.60 17.74
#